data_AF-A0A2E0BSP2-F1
#
_entry.id   AF-A0A2E0BSP2-F1
#
_cell.length_a   1.000
_cell.length_b   1.000
_cell.length_c   1.000
_cell.angle_alpha   90.00
_cell.angle_beta   90.00
_cell.angle_gamma   90.00
#
_symmetry.space_group_name_H-M   'P 1'
#
loop_
_entity.id
_entity.type
_entity.pdbx_description
1 polymer ?
#
loop_
_entity_poly.entity_id
_entity_poly.type
_entity_poly.pdbx_seq_one_letter_code
_entity_poly.pdbx_strand_id
1 'polypeptide(L)'
;MALQTIGLGSSANDGSGDTLRAAGTKINANTGEIYARFGSGSGNGATLETATSANILVGNGTKFASVATSGDFNISSAGAINVRTDSSGVSKITIPSGSAPGTTTNTLYNIGGALYFNGAVVGSGNVTGMTAFSVNSNGAGSASSSITQGNTLNLNGGTGITAVSANNDVVTFSIDNTVVATLTGTQTLTNKTLTSPVLGGTTTTASGNLIVDPATQILEVKGDGSSTEGGIQLNCRVNTHGQKILAQPHSEGVTNTMLLPKGANSTLVSEVSTSTLTNKTIDANGTGNSITNLEVADFAAASIITQSEGISSNNNDTTIPTSAAVKAYADSVGGGGGGSTIVVQDEGSALSTNATTLNFVGAGVTASGTGAVKTVTVNAGVSTLAALTDTAITSAAAGNILLHDGSDSFDNKVVKSNDITLAHTAALAIPMGGFTFGPISADGTSHYVFANYTSGGANSPDPHLYLLSDMAYIFDLSGLGGAHPFQIESGGSALTTSNGADGLIHIATNGTVSTGTSANAKTSGLLIWKVPHFTAASTGTYTYQCTSHSGMQGAITIKTLETIT
;
A
#
# COMPACT_ATOMS: atom_id res chain seq x y z
N MET A 1 135.38 108.20 34.64
CA MET A 1 136.78 108.70 34.59
C MET A 1 137.68 107.49 34.35
N ALA A 2 138.93 107.71 33.96
CA ALA A 2 139.89 106.59 33.99
C ALA A 2 140.31 106.33 35.44
N LEU A 3 140.45 105.06 35.81
CA LEU A 3 140.93 104.62 37.13
C LEU A 3 142.18 105.40 37.54
N GLN A 4 142.13 106.02 38.72
CA GLN A 4 143.27 106.72 39.29
C GLN A 4 143.95 105.82 40.34
N THR A 5 145.22 105.45 40.12
CA THR A 5 145.96 104.59 41.07
C THR A 5 146.88 105.42 41.96
N ILE A 6 146.91 105.10 43.26
CA ILE A 6 147.81 105.74 44.23
C ILE A 6 149.26 105.34 43.91
N GLY A 7 150.14 106.32 43.71
CA GLY A 7 151.57 106.08 43.54
C GLY A 7 152.25 105.87 44.89
N LEU A 8 152.82 104.69 45.14
CA LEU A 8 153.40 104.34 46.45
C LEU A 8 154.88 104.74 46.61
N GLY A 9 155.50 105.25 45.54
CA GLY A 9 156.95 105.46 45.45
C GLY A 9 157.69 104.16 45.14
N SER A 10 158.98 104.26 44.86
CA SER A 10 159.84 103.09 44.57
C SER A 10 160.38 102.45 45.86
N SER A 11 160.41 103.20 46.97
CA SER A 11 160.88 102.78 48.28
C SER A 11 160.24 103.64 49.39
N ALA A 12 160.23 103.13 50.63
CA ALA A 12 159.66 103.88 51.75
C ALA A 12 160.40 105.23 51.96
N ASN A 13 159.64 106.31 52.02
CA ASN A 13 160.12 107.68 52.24
C ASN A 13 161.09 108.22 51.18
N ASP A 14 161.07 107.70 49.95
CA ASP A 14 161.94 108.16 48.85
C ASP A 14 161.48 109.46 48.18
N GLY A 15 160.32 109.99 48.57
CA GLY A 15 159.76 111.24 48.03
C GLY A 15 159.19 111.14 46.60
N SER A 16 159.21 109.96 45.97
CA SER A 16 158.67 109.73 44.61
C SER A 16 157.21 109.28 44.59
N GLY A 17 156.67 108.89 45.76
CA GLY A 17 155.27 108.52 45.92
C GLY A 17 154.33 109.73 45.96
N ASP A 18 153.04 109.45 45.83
CA ASP A 18 152.00 110.44 46.03
C ASP A 18 152.05 110.97 47.47
N THR A 19 151.94 112.29 47.62
CA THR A 19 151.60 112.85 48.92
C THR A 19 150.23 112.33 49.36
N LEU A 20 149.96 112.31 50.67
CA LEU A 20 148.64 111.94 51.19
C LEU A 20 147.49 112.72 50.53
N ARG A 21 147.74 113.98 50.15
CA ARG A 21 146.80 114.81 49.41
C ARG A 21 146.51 114.25 48.01
N ALA A 22 147.54 113.89 47.25
CA ALA A 22 147.38 113.31 45.92
C ALA A 22 146.68 111.93 46.00
N ALA A 23 147.07 111.09 46.94
CA ALA A 23 146.42 109.80 47.19
C ALA A 23 144.94 109.98 47.57
N GLY A 24 144.64 110.93 48.48
CA GLY A 24 143.28 111.26 48.89
C GLY A 24 142.41 111.75 47.74
N THR A 25 142.96 112.57 46.83
CA THR A 25 142.24 113.00 45.62
C THR A 25 141.88 111.82 44.73
N LYS A 26 142.80 110.87 44.52
CA LYS A 26 142.55 109.69 43.67
C LYS A 26 141.52 108.75 44.26
N ILE A 27 141.58 108.50 45.57
CA ILE A 27 140.56 107.71 46.28
C ILE A 27 139.19 108.35 46.08
N ASN A 28 139.06 109.65 46.36
CA ASN A 28 137.80 110.38 46.23
C ASN A 28 137.27 110.39 44.78
N ALA A 29 138.14 110.47 43.78
CA ALA A 29 137.75 110.42 42.37
C ALA A 29 137.16 109.06 41.98
N ASN A 30 137.84 107.96 42.37
CA ASN A 30 137.37 106.61 42.05
C ASN A 30 136.08 106.25 42.82
N THR A 31 136.01 106.58 44.11
CA THR A 31 134.78 106.34 44.88
C THR A 31 133.64 107.19 44.35
N GLY A 32 133.89 108.45 44.01
CA GLY A 32 132.91 109.34 43.38
C GLY A 32 132.31 108.76 42.08
N GLU A 33 133.09 108.05 41.26
CA GLU A 33 132.59 107.41 40.04
C GLU A 33 131.67 106.21 40.32
N ILE A 34 131.99 105.39 41.32
CA ILE A 34 131.13 104.28 41.73
C ILE A 34 129.77 104.81 42.21
N TYR A 35 129.78 105.83 43.07
CA TYR A 35 128.54 106.46 43.55
C TYR A 35 127.80 107.21 42.45
N ALA A 36 128.47 107.72 41.41
CA ALA A 36 127.79 108.27 40.24
C ALA A 36 127.07 107.20 39.41
N ARG A 37 127.57 105.95 39.38
CA ARG A 37 127.02 104.88 38.54
C ARG A 37 125.98 104.00 39.23
N PHE A 38 126.16 103.77 40.52
CA PHE A 38 125.34 102.90 41.37
C PHE A 38 124.65 103.64 42.52
N GLY A 39 124.68 104.97 42.51
CA GLY A 39 124.23 105.80 43.62
C GLY A 39 123.61 107.11 43.19
N SER A 40 123.48 108.03 44.16
CA SER A 40 122.85 109.34 43.96
C SER A 40 123.75 110.40 43.31
N GLY A 41 125.04 110.11 43.07
CA GLY A 41 125.99 111.05 42.44
C GLY A 41 127.42 110.97 43.00
N SER A 42 128.29 111.91 42.62
CA SER A 42 129.72 111.94 43.03
C SER A 42 130.05 112.97 44.13
N GLY A 43 129.03 113.57 44.74
CA GLY A 43 129.19 114.60 45.78
C GLY A 43 129.41 114.03 47.18
N ASN A 44 129.89 114.86 48.10
CA ASN A 44 130.03 114.46 49.51
C ASN A 44 128.64 114.15 50.10
N GLY A 45 128.46 112.95 50.67
CA GLY A 45 127.16 112.46 51.15
C GLY A 45 126.35 111.61 50.17
N ALA A 46 126.91 111.27 49.00
CA ALA A 46 126.25 110.34 48.08
C ALA A 46 126.03 108.94 48.69
N THR A 47 124.92 108.30 48.33
CA THR A 47 124.50 106.98 48.81
C THR A 47 124.37 106.01 47.63
N LEU A 48 124.51 104.70 47.87
CA LEU A 48 124.18 103.70 46.85
C LEU A 48 122.66 103.65 46.62
N GLU A 49 122.23 103.34 45.40
CA GLU A 49 120.83 103.17 45.03
C GLU A 49 120.23 102.01 45.84
N THR A 50 119.17 102.30 46.60
CA THR A 50 118.51 101.31 47.45
C THR A 50 117.47 100.54 46.64
N ALA A 51 117.57 99.21 46.60
CA ALA A 51 116.52 98.37 46.03
C ALA A 51 115.32 98.31 46.99
N THR A 52 114.14 98.74 46.52
CA THR A 52 112.86 98.51 47.22
C THR A 52 112.14 97.30 46.61
N SER A 53 111.34 96.59 47.39
CA SER A 53 110.54 95.43 46.92
C SER A 53 109.72 95.78 45.68
N ALA A 54 109.62 94.82 44.75
CA ALA A 54 108.90 94.93 43.47
C ALA A 54 109.49 95.88 42.41
N ASN A 55 110.74 96.30 42.56
CA ASN A 55 111.48 97.03 41.53
C ASN A 55 112.54 96.15 40.85
N ILE A 56 112.93 96.50 39.63
CA ILE A 56 114.05 95.89 38.90
C ILE A 56 115.17 96.92 38.77
N LEU A 57 116.44 96.50 38.93
CA LEU A 57 117.60 97.35 38.66
C LEU A 57 117.89 97.33 37.16
N VAL A 58 117.61 98.44 36.47
CA VAL A 58 117.77 98.56 35.02
C VAL A 58 118.97 99.47 34.72
N GLY A 59 119.90 99.00 33.91
CA GLY A 59 120.96 99.85 33.36
C GLY A 59 120.39 100.73 32.25
N ASN A 60 120.31 102.04 32.45
CA ASN A 60 119.69 102.98 31.49
C ASN A 60 120.72 103.65 30.55
N GLY A 61 121.91 103.05 30.40
CA GLY A 61 123.00 103.60 29.60
C GLY A 61 123.87 104.63 30.34
N THR A 62 123.37 105.33 31.38
CA THR A 62 124.16 106.34 32.13
C THR A 62 124.25 106.07 33.64
N LYS A 63 123.28 105.36 34.25
CA LYS A 63 123.33 104.80 35.61
C LYS A 63 122.63 103.42 35.69
N PHE A 64 122.78 102.71 36.81
CA PHE A 64 121.85 101.63 37.19
C PHE A 64 120.80 102.22 38.12
N ALA A 65 119.52 102.06 37.79
CA ALA A 65 118.42 102.64 38.56
C ALA A 65 117.39 101.58 38.93
N SER A 66 116.85 101.66 40.15
CA SER A 66 115.68 100.89 40.56
C SER A 66 114.42 101.46 39.91
N VAL A 67 113.72 100.68 39.09
CA VAL A 67 112.47 101.09 38.40
C VAL A 67 111.30 100.22 38.87
N ALA A 68 110.16 100.85 39.19
CA ALA A 68 108.93 100.15 39.61
C ALA A 68 108.20 99.49 38.42
N THR A 69 107.65 98.29 38.63
CA THR A 69 106.80 97.60 37.63
C THR A 69 105.32 97.80 37.95
N SER A 70 104.64 98.73 37.26
CA SER A 70 103.17 98.88 37.33
C SER A 70 102.60 98.94 35.91
N GLY A 71 101.86 97.91 35.49
CA GLY A 71 101.27 97.77 34.15
C GLY A 71 101.56 96.40 33.50
N ASP A 72 101.30 96.29 32.20
CA ASP A 72 101.60 95.09 31.41
C ASP A 72 103.11 94.81 31.38
N PHE A 73 103.50 93.65 31.88
CA PHE A 73 104.87 93.17 31.81
C PHE A 73 105.08 92.44 30.47
N ASN A 74 105.52 93.18 29.45
CA ASN A 74 105.72 92.65 28.11
C ASN A 74 107.16 92.13 27.94
N ILE A 75 107.34 90.81 27.82
CA ILE A 75 108.65 90.20 27.51
C ILE A 75 108.76 90.04 26.00
N SER A 76 109.48 90.95 25.33
CA SER A 76 109.70 90.88 23.89
C SER A 76 111.02 90.16 23.53
N SER A 77 110.84 89.10 22.74
CA SER A 77 111.72 88.32 21.84
C SER A 77 113.23 88.12 22.09
N ALA A 78 113.79 88.28 23.29
CA ALA A 78 115.13 87.74 23.60
C ALA A 78 115.29 87.07 24.98
N GLY A 79 114.21 86.95 25.77
CA GLY A 79 114.24 86.26 27.06
C GLY A 79 113.08 85.27 27.19
N ALA A 80 113.37 84.01 27.49
CA ALA A 80 112.35 83.00 27.77
C ALA A 80 111.68 83.27 29.13
N ILE A 81 110.35 83.16 29.21
CA ILE A 81 109.67 82.97 30.50
C ILE A 81 109.87 81.52 30.89
N ASN A 82 110.83 81.25 31.79
CA ASN A 82 110.88 79.98 32.49
C ASN A 82 109.83 79.99 33.60
N VAL A 83 108.66 79.38 33.35
CA VAL A 83 107.68 79.08 34.40
C VAL A 83 108.29 77.99 35.29
N ARG A 84 108.98 78.43 36.35
CA ARG A 84 109.74 77.55 37.23
C ARG A 84 108.81 76.49 37.81
N THR A 85 109.17 75.25 37.57
CA THR A 85 108.56 74.06 38.16
C THR A 85 108.63 74.20 39.68
N ASP A 86 107.50 74.02 40.37
CA ASP A 86 107.54 73.94 41.83
C ASP A 86 108.24 72.62 42.27
N SER A 87 108.49 72.47 43.56
CA SER A 87 109.19 71.30 44.13
C SER A 87 108.52 69.95 43.82
N SER A 88 107.34 69.93 43.20
CA SER A 88 106.54 68.77 42.84
C SER A 88 106.64 68.39 41.35
N GLY A 89 107.45 69.08 40.56
CA GLY A 89 107.68 68.71 39.15
C GLY A 89 106.64 69.24 38.14
N VAL A 90 105.70 70.11 38.56
CA VAL A 90 104.68 70.68 37.67
C VAL A 90 104.92 72.17 37.45
N SER A 91 105.11 72.58 36.19
CA SER A 91 105.01 73.98 35.79
C SER A 91 103.53 74.34 35.63
N LYS A 92 103.00 75.19 36.52
CA LYS A 92 101.58 75.57 36.50
C LYS A 92 101.39 77.06 36.24
N ILE A 93 100.40 77.36 35.40
CA ILE A 93 99.76 78.67 35.32
C ILE A 93 98.42 78.52 36.04
N THR A 94 98.30 79.09 37.24
CA THR A 94 97.05 79.04 38.01
C THR A 94 96.12 80.14 37.53
N ILE A 95 94.94 79.76 37.02
CA ILE A 95 93.83 80.70 36.77
C ILE A 95 92.89 80.64 37.98
N PRO A 96 92.92 81.64 38.87
CA PRO A 96 92.11 81.63 40.08
C PRO A 96 90.62 81.64 39.74
N SER A 97 89.82 80.94 40.53
CA SER A 97 88.36 81.04 40.44
C SER A 97 87.91 82.43 40.88
N GLY A 98 87.08 83.08 40.07
CA GLY A 98 86.50 84.38 40.39
C GLY A 98 85.14 84.57 39.74
N SER A 99 84.68 85.81 39.71
CA SER A 99 83.50 86.23 38.94
C SER A 99 83.79 86.19 37.44
N ALA A 100 82.75 86.15 36.61
CA ALA A 100 82.93 86.30 35.16
C ALA A 100 83.65 87.61 34.82
N PRO A 101 84.59 87.60 33.86
CA PRO A 101 85.16 88.84 33.33
C PRO A 101 84.07 89.66 32.63
N GLY A 102 84.23 90.99 32.58
CA GLY A 102 83.26 91.89 31.95
C GLY A 102 83.00 91.57 30.46
N THR A 103 83.98 91.01 29.75
CA THR A 103 83.83 90.43 28.41
C THR A 103 84.40 89.01 28.39
N THR A 104 83.65 88.09 27.81
CA THR A 104 84.03 86.68 27.75
C THR A 104 84.73 86.32 26.44
N THR A 105 84.67 87.18 25.41
CA THR A 105 85.22 86.92 24.09
C THR A 105 86.73 86.73 24.09
N ASN A 106 87.19 85.58 23.59
CA ASN A 106 88.60 85.17 23.60
C ASN A 106 89.25 85.15 25.00
N THR A 107 88.43 85.13 26.06
CA THR A 107 88.89 85.13 27.45
C THR A 107 88.82 83.71 28.01
N LEU A 108 89.93 83.23 28.58
CA LEU A 108 89.96 82.02 29.40
C LEU A 108 89.80 82.41 30.86
N TYR A 109 88.73 81.94 31.51
CA TYR A 109 88.43 82.28 32.91
C TYR A 109 87.84 81.09 33.68
N ASN A 110 87.95 81.15 35.00
CA ASN A 110 87.45 80.11 35.90
C ASN A 110 86.38 80.70 36.83
N ILE A 111 85.19 80.10 36.85
CA ILE A 111 84.12 80.42 37.80
C ILE A 111 83.74 79.14 38.53
N GLY A 112 83.80 79.15 39.86
CA GLY A 112 83.31 78.04 40.68
C GLY A 112 83.98 76.68 40.39
N GLY A 113 85.20 76.67 39.82
CA GLY A 113 85.92 75.44 39.47
C GLY A 113 85.67 74.93 38.05
N ALA A 114 84.79 75.55 37.28
CA ALA A 114 84.60 75.26 35.86
C ALA A 114 85.42 76.23 34.99
N LEU A 115 86.05 75.68 33.95
CA LEU A 115 86.82 76.44 32.98
C LEU A 115 85.93 76.89 31.83
N TYR A 116 85.99 78.18 31.51
CA TYR A 116 85.22 78.81 30.44
C TYR A 116 86.13 79.41 29.37
N PHE A 117 85.74 79.28 28.11
CA PHE A 117 86.30 80.04 26.99
C PHE A 117 85.16 80.63 26.16
N ASN A 118 85.22 81.92 25.85
CA ASN A 118 84.18 82.60 25.06
C ASN A 118 82.75 82.44 25.62
N GLY A 119 82.62 82.33 26.95
CA GLY A 119 81.31 82.15 27.61
C GLY A 119 80.84 80.71 27.78
N ALA A 120 81.47 79.74 27.10
CA ALA A 120 81.08 78.33 27.15
C ALA A 120 81.95 77.54 28.14
N VAL A 121 81.35 76.61 28.86
CA VAL A 121 82.09 75.65 29.69
C VAL A 121 82.86 74.71 28.77
N VAL A 122 84.18 74.67 28.94
CA VAL A 122 85.07 73.78 28.18
C VAL A 122 85.69 72.68 29.06
N GLY A 123 85.45 72.74 30.37
CA GLY A 123 85.78 71.66 31.29
C GLY A 123 85.18 71.91 32.67
N SER A 124 84.43 70.94 33.20
CA SER A 124 84.04 70.86 34.60
C SER A 124 84.53 69.52 35.17
N GLY A 125 84.92 69.49 36.44
CA GLY A 125 85.71 68.43 37.08
C GLY A 125 85.09 67.04 37.25
N ASN A 126 84.10 66.63 36.44
CA ASN A 126 83.73 65.22 36.27
C ASN A 126 82.79 65.08 35.05
N VAL A 127 83.28 64.60 33.90
CA VAL A 127 82.45 64.31 32.72
C VAL A 127 82.27 62.80 32.60
N THR A 128 81.21 62.29 33.21
CA THR A 128 80.78 60.88 33.08
C THR A 128 79.30 60.82 32.67
N GLY A 129 78.93 61.42 31.53
CA GLY A 129 77.57 61.31 31.03
C GLY A 129 77.31 62.02 29.70
N MET A 130 76.54 61.36 28.83
CA MET A 130 76.04 61.92 27.56
C MET A 130 75.22 63.20 27.80
N THR A 131 75.40 64.20 26.94
CA THR A 131 74.68 65.48 27.03
C THR A 131 73.25 65.44 26.47
N ALA A 132 72.90 64.44 25.63
CA ALA A 132 71.54 64.13 25.19
C ALA A 132 71.41 62.72 24.58
N PHE A 133 70.31 62.00 24.87
CA PHE A 133 69.89 60.76 24.18
C PHE A 133 68.49 60.98 23.59
N SER A 134 68.35 60.89 22.26
CA SER A 134 67.07 61.08 21.55
C SER A 134 66.50 59.73 21.10
N VAL A 135 65.26 59.43 21.46
CA VAL A 135 64.53 58.26 20.95
C VAL A 135 63.55 58.72 19.87
N ASN A 136 63.63 58.12 18.70
CA ASN A 136 62.67 58.32 17.62
C ASN A 136 61.73 57.12 17.55
N SER A 137 60.47 57.29 17.94
CA SER A 137 59.46 56.25 17.74
C SER A 137 59.03 56.29 16.27
N ASN A 138 59.39 55.27 15.50
CA ASN A 138 59.12 55.20 14.06
C ASN A 138 57.64 54.86 13.73
N GLY A 139 56.70 55.32 14.57
CA GLY A 139 55.26 55.20 14.38
C GLY A 139 54.67 56.51 13.87
N ALA A 140 53.74 56.43 12.92
CA ALA A 140 53.08 57.60 12.34
C ALA A 140 52.51 58.53 13.44
N GLY A 141 53.04 59.75 13.53
CA GLY A 141 52.54 60.81 14.43
C GLY A 141 53.30 61.06 15.73
N SER A 142 54.42 60.38 16.01
CA SER A 142 55.20 60.62 17.24
C SER A 142 56.37 61.58 17.01
N ALA A 143 56.47 62.63 17.84
CA ALA A 143 57.59 63.56 17.84
C ALA A 143 58.80 62.99 18.60
N SER A 144 60.01 63.27 18.14
CA SER A 144 61.24 62.91 18.86
C SER A 144 61.26 63.55 20.25
N SER A 145 61.57 62.76 21.28
CA SER A 145 61.67 63.22 22.66
C SER A 145 63.10 63.07 23.16
N SER A 146 63.66 64.12 23.76
CA SER A 146 65.00 64.11 24.36
C SER A 146 64.93 63.65 25.82
N ILE A 147 65.77 62.68 26.19
CA ILE A 147 65.96 62.30 27.60
C ILE A 147 67.13 63.12 28.14
N THR A 148 66.82 64.03 29.07
CA THR A 148 67.80 64.90 29.72
C THR A 148 68.55 64.19 30.84
N GLN A 149 69.71 64.72 31.22
CA GLN A 149 70.52 64.19 32.32
C GLN A 149 69.70 64.04 33.61
N GLY A 150 69.75 62.86 34.22
CA GLY A 150 69.03 62.53 35.47
C GLY A 150 67.66 61.86 35.31
N ASN A 151 67.14 61.72 34.07
CA ASN A 151 65.86 61.05 33.80
C ASN A 151 66.03 59.63 33.27
N THR A 152 65.03 58.76 33.45
CA THR A 152 65.04 57.34 33.04
C THR A 152 64.20 57.10 31.78
N LEU A 153 64.71 56.33 30.82
CA LEU A 153 63.89 55.77 29.73
C LEU A 153 63.08 54.58 30.23
N ASN A 154 61.76 54.72 30.32
CA ASN A 154 60.88 53.62 30.69
C ASN A 154 60.38 52.89 29.43
N LEU A 155 60.76 51.62 29.28
CA LEU A 155 60.30 50.74 28.20
C LEU A 155 59.30 49.74 28.77
N ASN A 156 58.06 50.18 28.94
CA ASN A 156 57.02 49.35 29.53
C ASN A 156 56.56 48.32 28.50
N GLY A 157 56.74 47.04 28.80
CA GLY A 157 56.12 45.96 28.03
C GLY A 157 54.60 46.09 28.12
N GLY A 158 53.93 46.36 26.99
CA GLY A 158 52.48 46.24 26.90
C GLY A 158 52.05 44.78 26.85
N THR A 159 50.75 44.53 26.79
CA THR A 159 50.19 43.18 26.57
C THR A 159 50.83 42.53 25.34
N GLY A 160 51.51 41.38 25.50
CA GLY A 160 52.16 40.65 24.41
C GLY A 160 53.66 40.89 24.25
N ILE A 161 54.25 41.83 25.00
CA ILE A 161 55.70 42.09 25.02
C ILE A 161 56.19 42.12 26.46
N THR A 162 57.11 41.22 26.82
CA THR A 162 57.88 41.37 28.06
C THR A 162 59.18 42.11 27.75
N ALA A 163 59.32 43.33 28.30
CA ALA A 163 60.59 44.04 28.27
C ALA A 163 61.51 43.47 29.36
N VAL A 164 62.49 42.66 28.97
CA VAL A 164 63.51 42.14 29.89
C VAL A 164 64.77 43.01 29.72
N SER A 165 65.10 43.78 30.75
CA SER A 165 66.42 44.39 30.86
C SER A 165 67.41 43.30 31.31
N ALA A 166 68.30 42.87 30.41
CA ALA A 166 69.40 41.98 30.76
C ALA A 166 70.69 42.78 30.94
N ASN A 167 71.52 42.37 31.89
CA ASN A 167 72.68 43.08 32.49
C ASN A 167 73.83 43.51 31.55
N ASN A 168 73.68 43.48 30.21
CA ASN A 168 74.81 43.57 29.26
C ASN A 168 74.52 44.47 28.04
N ASP A 169 74.16 45.75 28.25
CA ASP A 169 74.02 46.79 27.21
C ASP A 169 73.01 46.53 26.06
N VAL A 170 72.27 45.42 26.09
CA VAL A 170 71.27 45.05 25.07
C VAL A 170 69.87 45.03 25.67
N VAL A 171 68.99 45.86 25.11
CA VAL A 171 67.55 45.82 25.37
C VAL A 171 66.90 44.83 24.40
N THR A 172 66.32 43.75 24.92
CA THR A 172 65.61 42.74 24.11
C THR A 172 64.11 42.89 24.28
N PHE A 173 63.39 42.96 23.16
CA PHE A 173 61.93 42.88 23.11
C PHE A 173 61.51 41.45 22.75
N SER A 174 61.03 40.69 23.75
CA SER A 174 60.50 39.35 23.53
C SER A 174 58.98 39.40 23.49
N ILE A 175 58.38 38.69 22.54
CA ILE A 175 56.95 38.39 22.58
C ILE A 175 56.71 37.51 23.80
N ASP A 176 55.77 37.90 24.66
CA ASP A 176 55.45 37.12 25.86
C ASP A 176 54.56 35.90 25.53
N ASN A 177 54.36 35.02 26.51
CA ASN A 177 53.56 33.81 26.35
C ASN A 177 52.04 34.05 26.51
N THR A 178 51.60 35.30 26.66
CA THR A 178 50.23 35.65 27.03
C THR A 178 49.40 36.18 25.87
N VAL A 179 49.95 36.94 24.91
CA VAL A 179 49.11 37.57 23.85
C VAL A 179 49.87 37.91 22.56
N VAL A 180 49.36 37.49 21.39
CA VAL A 180 49.85 37.95 20.06
C VAL A 180 48.78 38.73 19.27
N ALA A 181 47.50 38.70 19.66
CA ALA A 181 46.40 39.17 18.81
C ALA A 181 45.28 39.92 19.58
N THR A 182 45.61 41.00 20.28
CA THR A 182 44.62 41.93 20.87
C THR A 182 44.31 43.15 19.99
N LEU A 183 44.98 43.30 18.84
CA LEU A 183 44.77 44.46 17.97
C LEU A 183 43.40 44.36 17.27
N THR A 184 42.62 45.44 17.30
CA THR A 184 41.42 45.57 16.47
C THR A 184 41.83 45.47 15.00
N GLY A 185 41.39 44.43 14.30
CA GLY A 185 41.78 44.16 12.91
C GLY A 185 41.90 42.67 12.60
N THR A 186 42.25 42.35 11.35
CA THR A 186 42.50 40.97 10.91
C THR A 186 43.97 40.62 11.12
N GLN A 187 44.23 39.53 11.86
CA GLN A 187 45.57 39.00 12.06
C GLN A 187 45.75 37.72 11.23
N THR A 188 46.86 37.60 10.49
CA THR A 188 47.21 36.37 9.77
C THR A 188 48.18 35.54 10.61
N LEU A 189 47.78 34.34 11.04
CA LEU A 189 48.59 33.41 11.83
C LEU A 189 49.12 32.28 10.96
N THR A 190 50.32 32.44 10.40
CA THR A 190 50.95 31.42 9.55
C THR A 190 51.77 30.44 10.39
N ASN A 191 51.63 29.13 10.11
CA ASN A 191 52.39 28.04 10.76
C ASN A 191 52.28 28.05 12.29
N LYS A 192 51.08 28.33 12.83
CA LYS A 192 50.80 28.30 14.27
C LYS A 192 49.85 27.17 14.61
N THR A 193 50.09 26.56 15.77
CA THR A 193 49.15 25.63 16.42
C THR A 193 48.35 26.42 17.45
N LEU A 194 47.03 26.38 17.36
CA LEU A 194 46.16 26.95 18.39
C LEU A 194 45.85 25.85 19.42
N THR A 195 46.26 26.03 20.66
CA THR A 195 45.93 25.11 21.75
C THR A 195 44.67 25.63 22.45
N SER A 196 43.59 24.86 22.39
CA SER A 196 42.27 25.24 22.94
C SER A 196 41.69 26.56 22.38
N PRO A 197 41.61 26.75 21.05
CA PRO A 197 41.02 27.96 20.48
C PRO A 197 39.53 28.06 20.84
N VAL A 198 39.10 29.28 21.20
CA VAL A 198 37.69 29.66 21.21
C VAL A 198 37.45 30.51 19.96
N LEU A 199 36.65 30.00 19.03
CA LEU A 199 36.34 30.69 17.77
C LEU A 199 34.99 31.38 17.91
N GLY A 200 34.97 32.71 17.82
CA GLY A 200 33.74 33.49 17.69
C GLY A 200 33.36 33.63 16.21
N GLY A 201 32.11 33.37 15.87
CA GLY A 201 31.59 33.57 14.51
C GLY A 201 31.96 32.46 13.51
N THR A 202 32.26 32.84 12.26
CA THR A 202 32.45 31.92 11.14
C THR A 202 33.90 31.45 11.03
N THR A 203 34.09 30.12 10.89
CA THR A 203 35.37 29.52 10.51
C THR A 203 35.34 29.12 9.05
N THR A 204 36.37 29.51 8.28
CA THR A 204 36.48 29.19 6.84
C THR A 204 37.81 28.51 6.53
N THR A 205 37.81 27.64 5.53
CA THR A 205 38.98 26.95 4.99
C THR A 205 39.16 27.33 3.53
N ALA A 206 40.29 27.96 3.17
CA ALA A 206 40.49 28.52 1.84
C ALA A 206 40.66 27.49 0.71
N SER A 207 41.03 26.25 1.03
CA SER A 207 41.46 25.26 0.02
C SER A 207 41.10 23.81 0.32
N GLY A 208 40.17 23.55 1.25
CA GLY A 208 39.83 22.16 1.57
C GLY A 208 38.78 22.02 2.65
N ASN A 209 38.61 20.78 3.10
CA ASN A 209 37.66 20.42 4.14
C ASN A 209 38.11 20.97 5.50
N LEU A 210 37.15 21.33 6.34
CA LEU A 210 37.39 21.44 7.78
C LEU A 210 37.50 20.02 8.34
N ILE A 211 38.69 19.65 8.79
CA ILE A 211 38.94 18.37 9.45
C ILE A 211 38.80 18.59 10.95
N VAL A 212 37.94 17.80 11.60
CA VAL A 212 37.74 17.83 13.04
C VAL A 212 38.09 16.44 13.58
N ASP A 213 39.20 16.35 14.31
CA ASP A 213 39.70 15.11 14.94
C ASP A 213 39.83 15.31 16.46
N PRO A 214 38.70 15.33 17.19
CA PRO A 214 38.71 15.54 18.62
C PRO A 214 39.21 14.26 19.32
N ALA A 215 39.90 14.42 20.45
CA ALA A 215 40.44 13.30 21.23
C ALA A 215 39.37 12.30 21.73
N THR A 216 38.09 12.70 21.74
CA THR A 216 36.93 11.86 22.09
C THR A 216 36.20 11.26 20.88
N GLN A 217 36.65 11.55 19.66
CA GLN A 217 36.05 11.11 18.39
C GLN A 217 34.59 11.58 18.21
N ILE A 218 34.18 12.60 18.96
CA ILE A 218 32.84 13.19 18.92
C ILE A 218 32.94 14.67 18.58
N LEU A 219 32.27 15.08 17.50
CA LEU A 219 31.90 16.48 17.29
C LEU A 219 30.61 16.76 18.06
N GLU A 220 30.69 17.58 19.10
CA GLU A 220 29.52 18.01 19.87
C GLU A 220 29.02 19.36 19.33
N VAL A 221 27.74 19.42 18.93
CA VAL A 221 27.06 20.67 18.58
C VAL A 221 26.01 20.94 19.63
N LYS A 222 26.24 21.96 20.46
CA LYS A 222 25.37 22.29 21.59
C LYS A 222 24.28 23.26 21.16
N GLY A 223 23.11 23.12 21.80
CA GLY A 223 22.10 24.17 21.78
C GLY A 223 22.57 25.42 22.55
N ASP A 224 21.77 26.48 22.50
CA ASP A 224 22.05 27.74 23.23
C ASP A 224 21.78 27.64 24.74
N GLY A 225 21.27 26.50 25.21
CA GLY A 225 20.85 26.28 26.60
C GLY A 225 19.50 26.92 26.96
N SER A 226 18.73 27.37 25.96
CA SER A 226 17.46 28.06 26.14
C SER A 226 16.38 27.57 25.16
N SER A 227 16.46 27.96 23.89
CA SER A 227 15.37 27.76 22.91
C SER A 227 15.83 27.20 21.56
N THR A 228 17.14 27.09 21.36
CA THR A 228 17.73 26.61 20.11
C THR A 228 18.44 25.30 20.36
N GLU A 229 17.99 24.25 19.68
CA GLU A 229 18.63 22.94 19.76
C GLU A 229 19.98 22.91 19.03
N GLY A 230 20.84 21.98 19.45
CA GLY A 230 22.07 21.68 18.72
C GLY A 230 21.72 21.19 17.31
N GLY A 231 22.39 21.76 16.30
CA GLY A 231 22.02 21.50 14.92
C GLY A 231 23.12 21.75 13.89
N ILE A 232 23.10 20.96 12.82
CA ILE A 232 23.97 21.13 11.64
C ILE A 232 23.12 21.63 10.49
N GLN A 233 23.51 22.74 9.87
CA GLN A 233 22.85 23.26 8.67
C GLN A 233 23.72 23.02 7.43
N LEU A 234 23.15 22.31 6.46
CA LEU A 234 23.73 22.03 5.15
C LEU A 234 23.03 22.92 4.13
N ASN A 235 23.68 24.02 3.75
CA ASN A 235 23.13 24.95 2.77
C ASN A 235 23.31 24.44 1.34
N CYS A 236 22.42 24.87 0.44
CA CYS A 236 22.64 24.72 -0.99
C CYS A 236 23.84 25.55 -1.44
N ARG A 237 24.33 25.34 -2.67
CA ARG A 237 25.54 26.00 -3.21
C ARG A 237 25.51 27.54 -3.20
N VAL A 238 24.33 28.16 -3.07
CA VAL A 238 24.14 29.63 -3.05
C VAL A 238 23.74 30.15 -1.67
N ASN A 239 23.64 29.27 -0.66
CA ASN A 239 23.31 29.63 0.72
C ASN A 239 21.94 30.31 0.93
N THR A 240 20.96 30.07 0.04
CA THR A 240 19.61 30.65 0.14
C THR A 240 18.59 29.73 0.80
N HIS A 241 18.82 28.41 0.79
CA HIS A 241 18.02 27.40 1.48
C HIS A 241 18.92 26.19 1.78
N GLY A 242 18.41 25.20 2.53
CA GLY A 242 19.22 24.04 2.93
C GLY A 242 18.45 22.97 3.68
N GLN A 243 19.19 22.02 4.24
CA GLN A 243 18.69 20.98 5.13
C GLN A 243 19.30 21.20 6.53
N LYS A 244 18.51 20.92 7.57
CA LYS A 244 19.00 20.94 8.96
C LYS A 244 18.91 19.54 9.54
N ILE A 245 19.95 19.16 10.28
CA ILE A 245 19.94 18.01 11.18
C ILE A 245 19.87 18.59 12.58
N LEU A 246 18.79 18.34 13.29
CA LEU A 246 18.53 18.90 14.63
C LEU A 246 18.38 17.77 15.65
N ALA A 247 18.79 18.04 16.88
CA ALA A 247 18.39 17.22 18.02
C ALA A 247 16.87 17.27 18.23
N GLN A 248 16.32 16.30 18.97
CA GLN A 248 14.93 16.38 19.44
C GLN A 248 14.79 17.58 20.40
N PRO A 249 13.62 18.24 20.43
CA PRO A 249 13.43 19.38 21.30
C PRO A 249 13.57 19.01 22.77
N HIS A 250 14.05 19.95 23.60
CA HIS A 250 14.30 19.73 25.03
C HIS A 250 13.07 19.17 25.78
N SER A 251 11.86 19.51 25.34
CA SER A 251 10.59 19.01 25.91
C SER A 251 10.44 17.50 25.88
N GLU A 252 11.10 16.81 24.95
CA GLU A 252 11.01 15.34 24.85
C GLU A 252 11.88 14.64 25.89
N GLY A 253 12.94 15.29 26.39
CA GLY A 253 13.84 14.70 27.39
C GLY A 253 14.52 13.39 26.97
N VAL A 254 14.65 13.16 25.66
CA VAL A 254 15.18 11.90 25.09
C VAL A 254 16.62 12.05 24.61
N THR A 255 17.36 10.93 24.63
CA THR A 255 18.67 10.80 23.96
C THR A 255 18.55 9.71 22.91
N ASN A 256 18.59 10.08 21.63
CA ASN A 256 18.45 9.16 20.51
C ASN A 256 19.78 8.99 19.78
N THR A 257 20.05 7.78 19.28
CA THR A 257 21.17 7.51 18.37
C THR A 257 20.62 7.25 16.97
N MET A 258 20.99 8.08 15.99
CA MET A 258 20.75 7.81 14.57
C MET A 258 22.01 7.22 13.95
N LEU A 259 21.95 5.95 13.55
CA LEU A 259 23.01 5.32 12.76
C LEU A 259 22.81 5.68 11.29
N LEU A 260 23.88 6.08 10.59
CA LEU A 260 23.84 6.24 9.14
C LEU A 260 23.65 4.87 8.45
N PRO A 261 23.08 4.83 7.23
CA PRO A 261 22.93 3.60 6.48
C PRO A 261 24.28 2.86 6.32
N LYS A 262 24.29 1.55 6.59
CA LYS A 262 25.46 0.68 6.35
C LYS A 262 25.57 0.32 4.87
N GLY A 263 26.80 0.14 4.38
CA GLY A 263 27.07 -0.37 3.03
C GLY A 263 27.53 0.73 2.06
N ALA A 264 27.05 0.68 0.82
CA ALA A 264 27.35 1.66 -0.22
C ALA A 264 26.66 3.01 0.05
N ASN A 265 26.97 4.02 -0.77
CA ASN A 265 26.32 5.33 -0.72
C ASN A 265 24.79 5.17 -0.73
N SER A 266 24.12 5.87 0.19
CA SER A 266 22.67 5.80 0.37
C SER A 266 22.09 7.19 0.56
N THR A 267 20.81 7.32 0.24
CA THR A 267 20.03 8.54 0.52
C THR A 267 19.15 8.29 1.74
N LEU A 268 19.03 9.28 2.63
CA LEU A 268 18.01 9.28 3.67
C LEU A 268 16.68 9.69 3.03
N VAL A 269 15.63 8.89 3.26
CA VAL A 269 14.30 9.18 2.71
C VAL A 269 13.59 10.24 3.55
N SER A 270 12.82 11.12 2.89
CA SER A 270 12.04 12.18 3.53
C SER A 270 10.56 11.79 3.58
N GLU A 271 9.85 12.23 4.62
CA GLU A 271 8.41 11.99 4.83
C GLU A 271 7.52 12.49 3.69
N VAL A 272 7.91 13.59 3.04
CA VAL A 272 7.14 14.20 1.94
C VAL A 272 7.64 13.81 0.55
N SER A 273 8.71 13.01 0.46
CA SER A 273 9.30 12.62 -0.82
C SER A 273 8.79 11.27 -1.29
N THR A 274 8.54 11.12 -2.59
CA THR A 274 8.39 9.80 -3.20
C THR A 274 9.77 9.14 -3.30
N SER A 275 9.96 8.01 -2.61
CA SER A 275 11.23 7.29 -2.57
C SER A 275 11.01 5.80 -2.82
N THR A 276 11.81 5.20 -3.70
CA THR A 276 11.81 3.74 -3.91
C THR A 276 12.68 3.07 -2.86
N LEU A 277 12.10 2.14 -2.10
CA LEU A 277 12.81 1.34 -1.10
C LEU A 277 13.14 -0.05 -1.64
N THR A 278 14.36 -0.23 -2.17
CA THR A 278 14.83 -1.55 -2.63
C THR A 278 15.61 -2.28 -1.53
N ASN A 279 15.45 -3.61 -1.44
CA ASN A 279 16.11 -4.46 -0.46
C ASN A 279 15.90 -3.97 0.98
N LYS A 280 14.66 -3.61 1.30
CA LYS A 280 14.21 -3.28 2.66
C LYS A 280 13.11 -4.25 3.04
N THR A 281 13.17 -4.73 4.27
CA THR A 281 12.10 -5.52 4.88
C THR A 281 11.09 -4.55 5.49
N ILE A 282 9.81 -4.71 5.16
CA ILE A 282 8.73 -4.04 5.87
C ILE A 282 8.27 -5.00 6.97
N ASP A 283 8.47 -4.62 8.23
CA ASP A 283 8.00 -5.42 9.36
C ASP A 283 6.53 -5.10 9.65
N ALA A 284 5.62 -5.79 8.98
CA ALA A 284 4.17 -5.55 9.09
C ALA A 284 3.46 -6.50 10.08
N ASN A 285 4.17 -7.18 10.98
CA ASN A 285 3.60 -8.21 11.86
C ASN A 285 2.92 -7.67 13.14
N GLY A 286 2.56 -6.39 13.18
CA GLY A 286 1.88 -5.75 14.33
C GLY A 286 2.80 -5.24 15.45
N THR A 287 4.09 -5.58 15.44
CA THR A 287 5.11 -4.96 16.33
C THR A 287 6.01 -3.95 15.63
N GLY A 288 5.92 -3.87 14.29
CA GLY A 288 6.68 -2.95 13.46
C GLY A 288 5.83 -1.83 12.85
N ASN A 289 5.86 -1.72 11.52
CA ASN A 289 5.24 -0.64 10.76
C ASN A 289 3.78 -0.96 10.41
N SER A 290 2.89 0.01 10.63
CA SER A 290 1.56 0.02 10.02
C SER A 290 1.66 0.48 8.57
N ILE A 291 1.23 -0.34 7.62
CA ILE A 291 1.10 0.09 6.23
C ILE A 291 -0.33 0.58 6.02
N THR A 292 -0.49 1.87 5.70
CA THR A 292 -1.79 2.51 5.46
C THR A 292 -1.84 3.08 4.05
N ASN A 293 -3.05 3.40 3.57
CA ASN A 293 -3.28 4.04 2.27
C ASN A 293 -2.71 3.27 1.06
N LEU A 294 -2.81 1.93 1.07
CA LEU A 294 -2.55 1.12 -0.13
C LEU A 294 -3.82 0.94 -0.96
N GLU A 295 -3.76 1.35 -2.22
CA GLU A 295 -4.75 1.07 -3.25
C GLU A 295 -4.32 -0.13 -4.11
N VAL A 296 -5.25 -0.71 -4.89
CA VAL A 296 -4.93 -1.80 -5.83
C VAL A 296 -3.84 -1.38 -6.83
N ALA A 297 -3.77 -0.10 -7.19
CA ALA A 297 -2.78 0.44 -8.13
C ALA A 297 -1.35 0.50 -7.56
N ASP A 298 -1.17 0.44 -6.24
CA ASP A 298 0.16 0.47 -5.61
C ASP A 298 0.89 -0.89 -5.70
N PHE A 299 0.14 -1.96 -6.01
CA PHE A 299 0.68 -3.29 -6.20
C PHE A 299 1.02 -3.53 -7.67
N ALA A 300 2.07 -4.31 -7.92
CA ALA A 300 2.35 -4.77 -9.27
C ALA A 300 1.18 -5.64 -9.77
N ALA A 301 0.80 -5.51 -11.04
CA ALA A 301 -0.32 -6.27 -11.61
C ALA A 301 -0.20 -7.79 -11.41
N ALA A 302 1.03 -8.32 -11.35
CA ALA A 302 1.27 -9.74 -11.09
C ALA A 302 0.98 -10.19 -9.65
N SER A 303 0.83 -9.26 -8.69
CA SER A 303 0.64 -9.56 -7.27
C SER A 303 -0.83 -9.51 -6.81
N ILE A 304 -1.72 -8.90 -7.61
CA ILE A 304 -3.17 -8.84 -7.33
C ILE A 304 -3.95 -9.54 -8.44
N ILE A 305 -4.89 -10.40 -8.06
CA ILE A 305 -5.80 -11.07 -9.00
C ILE A 305 -7.12 -10.32 -9.09
N THR A 306 -7.44 -9.80 -10.26
CA THR A 306 -8.68 -9.08 -10.54
C THR A 306 -9.78 -10.01 -11.03
N GLN A 307 -10.97 -9.45 -11.25
CA GLN A 307 -12.14 -10.22 -11.70
C GLN A 307 -11.89 -10.95 -13.03
N SER A 308 -11.13 -10.36 -13.96
CA SER A 308 -10.94 -10.94 -15.29
C SER A 308 -10.02 -12.16 -15.31
N GLU A 309 -9.08 -12.26 -14.37
CA GLU A 309 -8.20 -13.43 -14.28
C GLU A 309 -8.86 -14.62 -13.57
N GLY A 310 -9.71 -14.36 -12.57
CA GLY A 310 -10.35 -15.41 -11.76
C GLY A 310 -9.38 -16.18 -10.84
N ILE A 311 -9.90 -16.92 -9.86
CA ILE A 311 -9.08 -17.66 -8.87
C ILE A 311 -9.14 -19.19 -9.03
N SER A 312 -9.82 -19.69 -10.06
CA SER A 312 -10.11 -21.13 -10.24
C SER A 312 -8.87 -22.02 -10.47
N SER A 313 -7.72 -21.45 -10.83
CA SER A 313 -6.44 -22.16 -10.96
C SER A 313 -5.31 -21.53 -10.12
N ASN A 314 -5.64 -20.53 -9.29
CA ASN A 314 -4.66 -19.78 -8.53
C ASN A 314 -4.47 -20.42 -7.14
N ASN A 315 -3.73 -21.53 -7.11
CA ASN A 315 -3.24 -22.15 -5.88
C ASN A 315 -1.75 -21.79 -5.68
N ASN A 316 -1.45 -20.51 -5.50
CA ASN A 316 -0.11 -20.04 -5.16
C ASN A 316 -0.13 -19.12 -3.93
N ASP A 317 0.97 -19.10 -3.19
CA ASP A 317 1.15 -18.26 -2.00
C ASP A 317 1.68 -16.85 -2.35
N THR A 318 1.67 -16.48 -3.64
CA THR A 318 2.36 -15.29 -4.16
C THR A 318 1.43 -14.17 -4.60
N THR A 319 0.11 -14.38 -4.59
CA THR A 319 -0.88 -13.41 -5.08
C THR A 319 -2.02 -13.18 -4.10
N ILE A 320 -2.63 -12.00 -4.15
CA ILE A 320 -3.77 -11.60 -3.31
C ILE A 320 -5.02 -11.46 -4.18
N PRO A 321 -6.13 -12.17 -3.90
CA PRO A 321 -7.34 -12.06 -4.69
C PRO A 321 -8.18 -10.82 -4.31
N THR A 322 -8.67 -10.10 -5.31
CA THR A 322 -9.68 -9.05 -5.09
C THR A 322 -11.03 -9.66 -4.69
N SER A 323 -11.87 -8.89 -4.00
CA SER A 323 -13.25 -9.29 -3.67
C SER A 323 -14.07 -9.66 -4.91
N ALA A 324 -13.84 -8.99 -6.05
CA ALA A 324 -14.49 -9.29 -7.31
C ALA A 324 -14.04 -10.65 -7.89
N ALA A 325 -12.76 -11.00 -7.80
CA ALA A 325 -12.24 -12.30 -8.20
C ALA A 325 -12.79 -13.43 -7.31
N VAL A 326 -12.84 -13.20 -5.99
CA VAL A 326 -13.46 -14.13 -5.04
C VAL A 326 -14.94 -14.31 -5.35
N LYS A 327 -15.68 -13.22 -5.59
CA LYS A 327 -17.10 -13.28 -5.95
C LYS A 327 -17.32 -14.04 -7.27
N ALA A 328 -16.53 -13.79 -8.30
CA ALA A 328 -16.64 -14.49 -9.58
C ALA A 328 -16.43 -16.01 -9.41
N TYR A 329 -15.48 -16.42 -8.57
CA TYR A 329 -15.30 -17.83 -8.23
C TYR A 329 -16.44 -18.38 -7.39
N ALA A 330 -16.89 -17.67 -6.35
CA ALA A 330 -18.01 -18.07 -5.52
C ALA A 330 -19.30 -18.24 -6.33
N ASP A 331 -19.58 -17.32 -7.26
CA ASP A 331 -20.71 -17.41 -8.20
C ASP A 331 -20.54 -18.61 -9.16
N SER A 332 -19.32 -18.89 -9.61
CA SER A 332 -19.01 -20.07 -10.44
C SER A 332 -19.23 -21.40 -9.70
N VAL A 333 -19.08 -21.46 -8.38
CA VAL A 333 -19.28 -22.69 -7.60
C VAL A 333 -20.65 -22.77 -6.92
N GLY A 334 -21.30 -21.63 -6.67
CA GLY A 334 -22.57 -21.52 -5.94
C GLY A 334 -23.79 -21.14 -6.80
N GLY A 335 -23.59 -20.73 -8.06
CA GLY A 335 -24.66 -20.29 -8.96
C GLY A 335 -24.68 -21.07 -10.28
N GLY A 336 -25.41 -22.19 -10.31
CA GLY A 336 -25.96 -22.77 -11.54
C GLY A 336 -24.98 -23.16 -12.65
N GLY A 337 -24.43 -24.38 -12.59
CA GLY A 337 -23.76 -24.98 -13.75
C GLY A 337 -22.97 -26.24 -13.42
N GLY A 338 -23.64 -27.40 -13.32
CA GLY A 338 -22.93 -28.67 -13.11
C GLY A 338 -23.73 -29.97 -13.18
N GLY A 339 -25.04 -29.93 -13.41
CA GLY A 339 -25.83 -31.13 -13.67
C GLY A 339 -26.97 -30.80 -14.62
N SER A 340 -26.99 -31.41 -15.80
CA SER A 340 -28.02 -31.18 -16.83
C SER A 340 -29.43 -31.32 -16.22
N THR A 341 -30.23 -30.26 -16.28
CA THR A 341 -31.60 -30.23 -15.75
C THR A 341 -32.52 -31.14 -16.58
N ILE A 342 -33.16 -32.13 -15.94
CA ILE A 342 -34.29 -32.86 -16.51
C ILE A 342 -35.49 -31.90 -16.58
N VAL A 343 -36.05 -31.65 -17.76
CA VAL A 343 -37.30 -30.88 -17.93
C VAL A 343 -38.48 -31.84 -17.82
N VAL A 344 -39.32 -31.67 -16.80
CA VAL A 344 -40.56 -32.44 -16.65
C VAL A 344 -41.68 -31.74 -17.41
N GLN A 345 -42.31 -32.45 -18.33
CA GLN A 345 -43.42 -31.95 -19.14
C GLN A 345 -44.69 -32.72 -18.82
N ASP A 346 -45.83 -32.04 -18.87
CA ASP A 346 -47.15 -32.65 -18.89
C ASP A 346 -47.73 -32.44 -20.30
N GLU A 347 -48.09 -33.53 -20.96
CA GLU A 347 -48.62 -33.54 -22.34
C GLU A 347 -47.82 -32.68 -23.34
N GLY A 348 -46.48 -32.71 -23.24
CA GLY A 348 -45.58 -32.00 -24.14
C GLY A 348 -45.35 -30.51 -23.82
N SER A 349 -45.85 -30.02 -22.68
CA SER A 349 -45.56 -28.67 -22.17
C SER A 349 -44.74 -28.73 -20.90
N ALA A 350 -43.65 -27.96 -20.80
CA ALA A 350 -42.87 -27.84 -19.58
C ALA A 350 -43.72 -27.33 -18.41
N LEU A 351 -43.63 -28.01 -17.27
CA LEU A 351 -44.25 -27.53 -16.04
C LEU A 351 -43.61 -26.19 -15.62
N SER A 352 -44.42 -25.26 -15.12
CA SER A 352 -43.99 -23.88 -14.84
C SER A 352 -42.98 -23.75 -13.70
N THR A 353 -42.79 -24.80 -12.90
CA THR A 353 -41.78 -24.89 -11.84
C THR A 353 -41.05 -26.21 -11.97
N ASN A 354 -39.73 -26.19 -12.06
CA ASN A 354 -38.93 -27.41 -12.12
C ASN A 354 -39.15 -28.23 -10.84
N ALA A 355 -39.49 -29.51 -10.99
CA ALA A 355 -39.69 -30.41 -9.86
C ALA A 355 -38.39 -30.55 -9.05
N THR A 356 -38.46 -30.33 -7.73
CA THR A 356 -37.35 -30.66 -6.81
C THR A 356 -37.36 -32.14 -6.40
N THR A 357 -38.47 -32.86 -6.61
CA THR A 357 -38.63 -34.30 -6.33
C THR A 357 -39.71 -34.93 -7.24
N LEU A 358 -39.49 -36.16 -7.73
CA LEU A 358 -40.46 -36.98 -8.48
C LEU A 358 -40.81 -38.23 -7.64
N ASN A 359 -42.07 -38.39 -7.22
CA ASN A 359 -42.53 -39.53 -6.40
C ASN A 359 -43.48 -40.44 -7.19
N PHE A 360 -43.08 -41.68 -7.45
CA PHE A 360 -43.88 -42.65 -8.20
C PHE A 360 -44.65 -43.56 -7.23
N VAL A 361 -45.99 -43.43 -7.20
CA VAL A 361 -46.89 -44.18 -6.29
C VAL A 361 -47.98 -44.92 -7.06
N GLY A 362 -48.44 -46.06 -6.56
CA GLY A 362 -49.53 -46.85 -7.15
C GLY A 362 -49.15 -48.32 -7.42
N ALA A 363 -50.12 -49.22 -7.30
CA ALA A 363 -49.89 -50.68 -7.33
C ALA A 363 -49.35 -51.22 -8.67
N GLY A 364 -49.38 -50.42 -9.75
CA GLY A 364 -48.87 -50.78 -11.08
C GLY A 364 -47.57 -50.07 -11.49
N VAL A 365 -46.98 -49.26 -10.59
CA VAL A 365 -45.77 -48.46 -10.86
C VAL A 365 -44.63 -48.94 -9.99
N THR A 366 -43.52 -49.36 -10.59
CA THR A 366 -42.30 -49.76 -9.87
C THR A 366 -41.11 -48.95 -10.38
N ALA A 367 -40.43 -48.23 -9.48
CA ALA A 367 -39.16 -47.55 -9.77
C ALA A 367 -37.99 -48.39 -9.24
N SER A 368 -36.96 -48.64 -10.06
CA SER A 368 -35.79 -49.45 -9.69
C SER A 368 -34.49 -48.95 -10.33
N GLY A 369 -33.33 -49.42 -9.82
CA GLY A 369 -32.00 -49.20 -10.42
C GLY A 369 -30.92 -48.69 -9.47
N THR A 370 -29.67 -49.15 -9.65
CA THR A 370 -28.46 -48.68 -8.97
C THR A 370 -27.53 -47.95 -9.96
N GLY A 371 -26.72 -47.00 -9.47
CA GLY A 371 -25.90 -46.12 -10.33
C GLY A 371 -26.69 -44.97 -10.97
N ALA A 372 -26.16 -44.41 -12.08
CA ALA A 372 -26.66 -43.19 -12.72
C ALA A 372 -27.96 -43.36 -13.52
N VAL A 373 -28.39 -44.60 -13.81
CA VAL A 373 -29.64 -44.88 -14.53
C VAL A 373 -30.71 -45.37 -13.55
N LYS A 374 -31.93 -44.84 -13.68
CA LYS A 374 -33.14 -45.27 -12.96
C LYS A 374 -34.20 -45.67 -13.98
N THR A 375 -34.88 -46.79 -13.74
CA THR A 375 -35.94 -47.31 -14.60
C THR A 375 -37.27 -47.21 -13.85
N VAL A 376 -38.26 -46.59 -14.49
CA VAL A 376 -39.65 -46.58 -14.02
C VAL A 376 -40.45 -47.47 -14.95
N THR A 377 -41.03 -48.54 -14.40
CA THR A 377 -41.89 -49.46 -15.13
C THR A 377 -43.34 -49.15 -14.77
N VAL A 378 -44.14 -48.84 -15.80
CA VAL A 378 -45.60 -48.67 -15.71
C VAL A 378 -46.23 -49.82 -16.50
N ASN A 379 -46.80 -50.80 -15.80
CA ASN A 379 -47.45 -51.92 -16.47
C ASN A 379 -48.88 -51.53 -16.88
N ALA A 380 -49.27 -51.82 -18.12
CA ALA A 380 -50.66 -51.67 -18.58
C ALA A 380 -51.55 -52.76 -17.94
N GLY A 381 -52.57 -52.38 -17.17
CA GLY A 381 -53.69 -53.28 -16.78
C GLY A 381 -54.72 -53.31 -17.92
N VAL A 382 -55.38 -54.42 -18.29
CA VAL A 382 -56.10 -55.43 -17.49
C VAL A 382 -56.48 -56.64 -18.39
N SER A 383 -56.77 -57.82 -17.83
CA SER A 383 -56.92 -59.09 -18.58
C SER A 383 -58.30 -59.78 -18.52
N THR A 384 -59.36 -59.10 -18.07
CA THR A 384 -60.72 -59.69 -18.02
C THR A 384 -61.81 -58.67 -18.37
N LEU A 385 -62.86 -59.13 -19.03
CA LEU A 385 -64.02 -58.32 -19.44
C LEU A 385 -64.73 -57.63 -18.25
N ALA A 386 -64.64 -58.20 -17.05
CA ALA A 386 -65.20 -57.64 -15.81
C ALA A 386 -64.47 -56.39 -15.28
N ALA A 387 -63.26 -56.09 -15.79
CA ALA A 387 -62.46 -54.96 -15.34
C ALA A 387 -62.71 -53.68 -16.17
N LEU A 388 -63.59 -53.74 -17.18
CA LEU A 388 -64.02 -52.58 -17.96
C LEU A 388 -65.05 -51.78 -17.16
N THR A 389 -64.72 -50.54 -16.82
CA THR A 389 -65.55 -49.67 -15.98
C THR A 389 -66.66 -48.93 -16.75
N ASP A 390 -66.72 -49.08 -18.08
CA ASP A 390 -67.61 -48.32 -18.98
C ASP A 390 -68.69 -49.21 -19.65
N THR A 391 -69.01 -50.38 -19.09
CA THR A 391 -70.06 -51.25 -19.63
C THR A 391 -70.80 -51.99 -18.51
N ALA A 392 -72.15 -51.88 -18.45
CA ALA A 392 -72.96 -52.49 -17.40
C ALA A 392 -73.44 -53.91 -17.79
N ILE A 393 -72.56 -54.92 -17.72
CA ILE A 393 -72.94 -56.34 -17.81
C ILE A 393 -72.74 -56.98 -16.43
N THR A 394 -73.76 -56.91 -15.58
CA THR A 394 -73.62 -57.27 -14.15
C THR A 394 -73.89 -58.75 -13.83
N SER A 395 -74.31 -59.59 -14.79
CA SER A 395 -74.64 -61.01 -14.50
C SER A 395 -74.78 -61.94 -15.74
N ALA A 396 -73.72 -62.18 -16.51
CA ALA A 396 -73.76 -63.23 -17.54
C ALA A 396 -73.68 -64.65 -16.90
N ALA A 397 -74.57 -65.58 -17.29
CA ALA A 397 -74.58 -66.98 -16.83
C ALA A 397 -74.24 -67.96 -17.97
N ALA A 398 -73.90 -69.21 -17.61
CA ALA A 398 -73.56 -70.26 -18.58
C ALA A 398 -74.76 -70.59 -19.49
N GLY A 399 -74.54 -70.56 -20.81
CA GLY A 399 -75.57 -70.77 -21.83
C GLY A 399 -76.11 -69.48 -22.46
N ASN A 400 -75.75 -68.30 -21.93
CA ASN A 400 -76.08 -67.03 -22.56
C ASN A 400 -75.19 -66.79 -23.79
N ILE A 401 -75.78 -66.27 -24.88
CA ILE A 401 -75.05 -65.90 -26.11
C ILE A 401 -74.94 -64.37 -26.15
N LEU A 402 -73.70 -63.87 -26.20
CA LEU A 402 -73.41 -62.47 -26.54
C LEU A 402 -73.09 -62.39 -28.03
N LEU A 403 -73.74 -61.48 -28.75
CA LEU A 403 -73.55 -61.30 -30.19
C LEU A 403 -72.64 -60.09 -30.41
N HIS A 404 -71.47 -60.32 -31.02
CA HIS A 404 -70.58 -59.24 -31.47
C HIS A 404 -70.96 -58.85 -32.90
N ASP A 405 -71.17 -57.56 -33.16
CA ASP A 405 -71.51 -57.08 -34.50
C ASP A 405 -70.31 -56.54 -35.28
N GLY A 406 -69.12 -56.56 -34.66
CA GLY A 406 -67.87 -56.09 -35.26
C GLY A 406 -67.53 -54.63 -34.96
N SER A 407 -68.33 -53.93 -34.15
CA SER A 407 -67.93 -52.67 -33.50
C SER A 407 -67.35 -52.92 -32.10
N ASP A 408 -66.70 -51.92 -31.50
CA ASP A 408 -66.10 -52.01 -30.17
C ASP A 408 -67.16 -52.05 -29.03
N SER A 409 -68.41 -52.38 -29.32
CA SER A 409 -69.53 -52.40 -28.38
C SER A 409 -70.52 -53.55 -28.66
N PHE A 410 -71.15 -54.09 -27.60
CA PHE A 410 -72.23 -55.07 -27.70
C PHE A 410 -73.59 -54.34 -27.66
N ASP A 411 -74.16 -53.95 -28.81
CA ASP A 411 -75.49 -53.28 -28.91
C ASP A 411 -76.66 -54.29 -29.07
N ASN A 412 -77.87 -53.86 -28.72
CA ASN A 412 -79.09 -54.66 -28.62
C ASN A 412 -79.87 -54.68 -29.97
N LYS A 413 -79.75 -55.75 -30.78
CA LYS A 413 -80.56 -55.95 -32.03
C LYS A 413 -81.51 -57.17 -31.94
N VAL A 414 -82.63 -57.12 -32.67
CA VAL A 414 -83.78 -58.07 -32.61
C VAL A 414 -83.62 -59.32 -33.51
N VAL A 415 -84.11 -60.50 -33.09
CA VAL A 415 -84.06 -61.83 -33.79
C VAL A 415 -85.45 -62.27 -34.36
N LYS A 416 -85.51 -62.98 -35.51
CA LYS A 416 -86.77 -63.40 -36.23
C LYS A 416 -86.79 -64.88 -36.74
N SER A 417 -87.98 -65.49 -36.93
CA SER A 417 -88.22 -66.79 -37.63
C SER A 417 -89.44 -66.73 -38.58
N ASN A 418 -89.29 -67.12 -39.86
CA ASN A 418 -90.30 -66.97 -40.94
C ASN A 418 -91.06 -65.62 -40.89
N ASP A 419 -90.30 -64.52 -40.78
CA ASP A 419 -90.75 -63.12 -40.67
C ASP A 419 -91.57 -62.74 -39.42
N ILE A 420 -91.62 -63.60 -38.41
CA ILE A 420 -92.21 -63.30 -37.11
C ILE A 420 -91.10 -62.89 -36.12
N THR A 421 -91.22 -61.72 -35.50
CA THR A 421 -90.29 -61.22 -34.45
C THR A 421 -90.42 -62.05 -33.18
N LEU A 422 -89.30 -62.56 -32.70
CA LEU A 422 -89.23 -63.45 -31.54
C LEU A 422 -89.01 -62.65 -30.25
N ALA A 423 -90.02 -61.90 -29.80
CA ALA A 423 -89.97 -61.14 -28.55
C ALA A 423 -90.54 -61.96 -27.38
N HIS A 424 -89.67 -62.49 -26.51
CA HIS A 424 -90.07 -63.30 -25.36
C HIS A 424 -89.31 -62.86 -24.10
N THR A 425 -89.99 -62.69 -22.98
CA THR A 425 -89.41 -62.25 -21.70
C THR A 425 -89.15 -63.38 -20.71
N ALA A 426 -89.44 -64.65 -21.07
CA ALA A 426 -89.26 -65.79 -20.18
C ALA A 426 -88.62 -67.04 -20.83
N ALA A 427 -89.12 -67.53 -21.98
CA ALA A 427 -88.50 -68.60 -22.79
C ALA A 427 -89.21 -68.75 -24.16
N LEU A 428 -88.52 -69.26 -25.19
CA LEU A 428 -89.06 -69.55 -26.54
C LEU A 428 -89.09 -71.06 -26.82
N ALA A 429 -90.27 -71.64 -27.06
CA ALA A 429 -90.45 -73.06 -27.38
C ALA A 429 -90.99 -73.26 -28.82
N ILE A 430 -90.42 -74.21 -29.57
CA ILE A 430 -90.83 -74.58 -30.95
C ILE A 430 -91.15 -76.08 -30.96
N PRO A 431 -92.43 -76.53 -31.09
CA PRO A 431 -92.76 -77.95 -31.09
C PRO A 431 -92.44 -78.65 -32.42
N MET A 432 -92.01 -79.92 -32.36
CA MET A 432 -91.56 -80.73 -33.51
C MET A 432 -92.42 -82.01 -33.66
N GLY A 433 -92.97 -82.30 -34.85
CA GLY A 433 -93.34 -83.68 -35.24
C GLY A 433 -94.80 -84.04 -35.64
N GLY A 434 -95.76 -83.11 -35.73
CA GLY A 434 -97.12 -83.40 -36.24
C GLY A 434 -97.50 -82.48 -37.42
N PHE A 435 -98.27 -82.99 -38.39
CA PHE A 435 -98.79 -82.17 -39.50
C PHE A 435 -100.14 -81.57 -39.12
N THR A 436 -100.25 -80.25 -39.19
CA THR A 436 -101.47 -79.51 -38.80
C THR A 436 -102.25 -79.09 -40.05
N PHE A 437 -103.51 -79.52 -40.12
CA PHE A 437 -104.50 -79.00 -41.04
C PHE A 437 -105.29 -77.89 -40.37
N GLY A 438 -105.18 -76.67 -40.89
CA GLY A 438 -106.05 -75.56 -40.52
C GLY A 438 -105.34 -74.22 -40.34
N PRO A 439 -106.09 -73.19 -39.89
CA PRO A 439 -107.44 -73.29 -39.33
C PRO A 439 -108.49 -73.76 -40.35
N ILE A 440 -109.44 -74.60 -39.90
CA ILE A 440 -110.59 -75.06 -40.69
C ILE A 440 -111.78 -74.14 -40.39
N SER A 441 -112.38 -73.57 -41.42
CA SER A 441 -113.56 -72.70 -41.34
C SER A 441 -114.74 -73.30 -42.11
N ALA A 442 -115.91 -72.66 -42.03
CA ALA A 442 -117.12 -73.06 -42.76
C ALA A 442 -117.49 -71.98 -43.80
N ASP A 443 -117.83 -72.40 -45.02
CA ASP A 443 -118.46 -71.54 -46.03
C ASP A 443 -119.96 -71.81 -46.04
N GLY A 444 -120.66 -71.03 -45.21
CA GLY A 444 -122.10 -71.18 -44.97
C GLY A 444 -122.46 -72.60 -44.57
N THR A 445 -123.48 -73.17 -45.22
CA THR A 445 -123.93 -74.56 -45.00
C THR A 445 -123.40 -75.53 -46.07
N SER A 446 -122.52 -75.07 -46.95
CA SER A 446 -122.15 -75.78 -48.17
C SER A 446 -120.85 -76.54 -48.01
N HIS A 447 -119.78 -75.94 -47.45
CA HIS A 447 -118.46 -76.58 -47.38
C HIS A 447 -117.69 -76.30 -46.09
N TYR A 448 -116.85 -77.24 -45.65
CA TYR A 448 -115.68 -76.91 -44.82
C TYR A 448 -114.56 -76.34 -45.69
N VAL A 449 -113.79 -75.37 -45.17
CA VAL A 449 -112.69 -74.73 -45.87
C VAL A 449 -111.40 -74.90 -45.07
N PHE A 450 -110.39 -75.54 -45.66
CA PHE A 450 -109.10 -75.76 -45.05
C PHE A 450 -108.13 -74.65 -45.48
N ALA A 451 -107.62 -73.88 -44.51
CA ALA A 451 -106.72 -72.78 -44.81
C ALA A 451 -105.38 -73.25 -45.37
N ASN A 452 -104.87 -72.54 -46.37
CA ASN A 452 -103.55 -72.76 -46.98
C ASN A 452 -103.27 -74.22 -47.40
N TYR A 453 -104.30 -74.99 -47.77
CA TYR A 453 -104.20 -76.42 -48.05
C TYR A 453 -103.46 -76.73 -49.36
N THR A 454 -103.58 -75.86 -50.37
CA THR A 454 -102.90 -76.06 -51.66
C THR A 454 -101.42 -75.73 -51.56
N SER A 455 -100.58 -76.27 -52.46
CA SER A 455 -99.13 -76.06 -52.46
C SER A 455 -98.69 -74.59 -52.60
N GLY A 456 -99.58 -73.70 -53.03
CA GLY A 456 -99.36 -72.25 -53.08
C GLY A 456 -99.86 -71.48 -51.85
N GLY A 457 -100.32 -72.18 -50.80
CA GLY A 457 -100.86 -71.56 -49.60
C GLY A 457 -102.26 -70.96 -49.78
N ALA A 458 -103.07 -71.44 -50.73
CA ALA A 458 -104.48 -71.03 -50.86
C ALA A 458 -105.44 -72.03 -50.17
N ASN A 459 -106.60 -71.53 -49.74
CA ASN A 459 -107.64 -72.29 -49.03
C ASN A 459 -108.38 -73.26 -49.98
N SER A 460 -108.85 -74.40 -49.47
CA SER A 460 -109.59 -75.41 -50.26
C SER A 460 -110.94 -75.77 -49.63
N PRO A 461 -112.07 -75.72 -50.38
CA PRO A 461 -113.36 -76.20 -49.92
C PRO A 461 -113.48 -77.74 -50.06
N ASP A 462 -113.98 -78.38 -49.01
CA ASP A 462 -114.15 -79.83 -48.83
C ASP A 462 -113.08 -80.72 -49.52
N PRO A 463 -111.78 -80.52 -49.21
CA PRO A 463 -110.73 -81.29 -49.87
C PRO A 463 -110.81 -82.79 -49.53
N HIS A 464 -110.51 -83.63 -50.52
CA HIS A 464 -110.23 -85.04 -50.24
C HIS A 464 -108.91 -85.14 -49.45
N LEU A 465 -108.99 -85.71 -48.25
CA LEU A 465 -107.83 -85.92 -47.38
C LEU A 465 -107.22 -87.31 -47.61
N TYR A 466 -105.90 -87.35 -47.72
CA TYR A 466 -105.12 -88.59 -47.79
C TYR A 466 -104.29 -88.71 -46.51
N LEU A 467 -104.63 -89.68 -45.67
CA LEU A 467 -103.99 -89.89 -44.38
C LEU A 467 -103.28 -91.24 -44.37
N LEU A 468 -102.21 -91.34 -43.58
CA LEU A 468 -101.53 -92.60 -43.33
C LEU A 468 -102.01 -93.23 -42.02
N SER A 469 -102.19 -94.56 -42.01
CA SER A 469 -102.41 -95.32 -40.79
C SER A 469 -101.25 -95.09 -39.82
N ASP A 470 -101.53 -95.21 -38.52
CA ASP A 470 -100.55 -95.10 -37.42
C ASP A 470 -99.96 -93.69 -37.17
N MET A 471 -100.27 -92.70 -38.02
CA MET A 471 -99.85 -91.31 -37.85
C MET A 471 -100.87 -90.46 -37.09
N ALA A 472 -100.39 -89.37 -36.47
CA ALA A 472 -101.22 -88.37 -35.79
C ALA A 472 -101.35 -87.10 -36.64
N TYR A 473 -102.58 -86.69 -36.88
CA TYR A 473 -102.91 -85.46 -37.60
C TYR A 473 -103.70 -84.52 -36.70
N ILE A 474 -103.40 -83.23 -36.79
CA ILE A 474 -104.06 -82.19 -36.01
C ILE A 474 -104.97 -81.40 -36.92
N PHE A 475 -106.27 -81.41 -36.63
CA PHE A 475 -107.28 -80.57 -37.26
C PHE A 475 -107.54 -79.38 -36.33
N ASP A 476 -107.12 -78.19 -36.77
CA ASP A 476 -107.36 -76.95 -36.05
C ASP A 476 -108.77 -76.44 -36.35
N LEU A 477 -109.68 -76.66 -35.41
CA LEU A 477 -111.09 -76.27 -35.49
C LEU A 477 -111.34 -74.83 -35.03
N SER A 478 -110.29 -74.05 -34.72
CA SER A 478 -110.42 -72.67 -34.23
C SER A 478 -111.17 -71.75 -35.18
N GLY A 479 -111.19 -72.07 -36.48
CA GLY A 479 -111.92 -71.31 -37.51
C GLY A 479 -113.43 -71.61 -37.61
N LEU A 480 -113.96 -72.60 -36.89
CA LEU A 480 -115.39 -72.99 -36.97
C LEU A 480 -116.32 -72.15 -36.08
N GLY A 481 -115.77 -71.32 -35.19
CA GLY A 481 -116.53 -70.32 -34.43
C GLY A 481 -117.60 -70.89 -33.49
N GLY A 482 -117.53 -72.17 -33.11
CA GLY A 482 -118.51 -72.82 -32.24
C GLY A 482 -119.75 -73.38 -32.95
N ALA A 483 -119.87 -73.20 -34.28
CA ALA A 483 -120.88 -73.82 -35.13
C ALA A 483 -120.24 -74.92 -36.01
N HIS A 484 -121.06 -75.64 -36.79
CA HIS A 484 -120.62 -76.68 -37.75
C HIS A 484 -119.77 -77.82 -37.14
N PRO A 485 -120.38 -78.76 -36.39
CA PRO A 485 -119.63 -79.79 -35.68
C PRO A 485 -118.90 -80.73 -36.64
N PHE A 486 -117.56 -80.70 -36.58
CA PHE A 486 -116.70 -81.51 -37.44
C PHE A 486 -116.65 -82.94 -36.90
N GLN A 487 -117.27 -83.85 -37.64
CA GLN A 487 -117.33 -85.26 -37.30
C GLN A 487 -116.60 -86.09 -38.33
N ILE A 488 -115.76 -87.01 -37.86
CA ILE A 488 -115.23 -88.08 -38.72
C ILE A 488 -116.21 -89.26 -38.67
N GLU A 489 -116.49 -89.83 -39.83
CA GLU A 489 -117.45 -90.89 -40.04
C GLU A 489 -116.84 -92.06 -40.81
N SER A 490 -117.46 -93.24 -40.68
CA SER A 490 -117.18 -94.42 -41.48
C SER A 490 -118.50 -95.02 -41.96
N GLY A 491 -118.68 -95.16 -43.28
CA GLY A 491 -119.90 -95.69 -43.89
C GLY A 491 -121.13 -94.80 -43.70
N GLY A 492 -120.94 -93.48 -43.54
CA GLY A 492 -122.01 -92.51 -43.30
C GLY A 492 -122.55 -92.50 -41.87
N SER A 493 -121.77 -92.99 -40.90
CA SER A 493 -122.11 -92.97 -39.47
C SER A 493 -120.88 -92.57 -38.65
N ALA A 494 -121.10 -91.89 -37.53
CA ALA A 494 -120.04 -91.46 -36.60
C ALA A 494 -119.10 -92.62 -36.24
N LEU A 495 -117.80 -92.32 -36.10
CA LEU A 495 -116.84 -93.35 -35.66
C LEU A 495 -117.26 -93.97 -34.31
N THR A 496 -117.14 -95.29 -34.24
CA THR A 496 -117.21 -96.12 -33.05
C THR A 496 -115.81 -96.52 -32.61
N THR A 497 -115.68 -97.08 -31.41
CA THR A 497 -114.39 -97.60 -30.92
C THR A 497 -113.82 -98.72 -31.80
N SER A 498 -114.66 -99.43 -32.55
CA SER A 498 -114.23 -100.51 -33.44
C SER A 498 -113.77 -100.04 -34.82
N ASN A 499 -113.94 -98.76 -35.17
CA ASN A 499 -113.53 -98.21 -36.47
C ASN A 499 -112.72 -96.89 -36.34
N GLY A 500 -112.11 -96.65 -35.18
CA GLY A 500 -111.07 -95.63 -35.03
C GLY A 500 -111.39 -94.43 -34.16
N ALA A 501 -112.55 -94.43 -33.50
CA ALA A 501 -112.83 -93.39 -32.50
C ALA A 501 -111.88 -93.46 -31.29
N ASP A 502 -111.32 -94.63 -30.98
CA ASP A 502 -110.33 -94.83 -29.91
C ASP A 502 -109.05 -93.99 -30.10
N GLY A 503 -108.71 -93.64 -31.34
CA GLY A 503 -107.61 -92.75 -31.70
C GLY A 503 -107.95 -91.26 -31.69
N LEU A 504 -109.20 -90.86 -31.42
CA LEU A 504 -109.59 -89.45 -31.37
C LEU A 504 -109.26 -88.83 -30.01
N ILE A 505 -108.62 -87.67 -30.06
CA ILE A 505 -108.32 -86.82 -28.92
C ILE A 505 -108.69 -85.40 -29.32
N HIS A 506 -109.47 -84.71 -28.51
CA HIS A 506 -109.81 -83.32 -28.74
C HIS A 506 -109.39 -82.49 -27.53
N ILE A 507 -108.67 -81.40 -27.80
CA ILE A 507 -108.24 -80.42 -26.80
C ILE A 507 -109.04 -79.14 -27.05
N ALA A 508 -109.96 -78.85 -26.14
CA ALA A 508 -110.73 -77.62 -26.17
C ALA A 508 -109.83 -76.39 -25.94
N THR A 509 -110.29 -75.21 -26.34
CA THR A 509 -109.55 -73.94 -26.17
C THR A 509 -109.22 -73.61 -24.70
N ASN A 510 -109.98 -74.17 -23.74
CA ASN A 510 -109.71 -74.05 -22.31
C ASN A 510 -108.77 -75.15 -21.77
N GLY A 511 -108.19 -75.99 -22.64
CA GLY A 511 -107.30 -77.09 -22.28
C GLY A 511 -108.00 -78.39 -21.87
N THR A 512 -109.34 -78.44 -21.86
CA THR A 512 -110.08 -79.67 -21.53
C THR A 512 -109.85 -80.73 -22.61
N VAL A 513 -109.43 -81.93 -22.22
CA VAL A 513 -109.18 -83.05 -23.14
C VAL A 513 -110.34 -84.02 -23.10
N SER A 514 -110.89 -84.33 -24.28
CA SER A 514 -111.84 -85.42 -24.51
C SER A 514 -111.20 -86.46 -25.43
N THR A 515 -111.51 -87.75 -25.25
CA THR A 515 -110.97 -88.84 -26.07
C THR A 515 -112.08 -89.78 -26.53
N GLY A 516 -111.79 -90.68 -27.47
CA GLY A 516 -112.75 -91.67 -27.92
C GLY A 516 -113.86 -91.05 -28.77
N THR A 517 -115.04 -91.69 -28.78
CA THR A 517 -116.24 -91.16 -29.45
C THR A 517 -116.64 -89.76 -28.94
N SER A 518 -116.35 -89.47 -27.66
CA SER A 518 -116.60 -88.18 -27.02
C SER A 518 -115.77 -87.01 -27.59
N ALA A 519 -114.68 -87.30 -28.30
CA ALA A 519 -113.82 -86.32 -28.95
C ALA A 519 -114.32 -85.93 -30.35
N ASN A 520 -115.29 -86.65 -30.90
CA ASN A 520 -115.83 -86.41 -32.24
C ASN A 520 -116.91 -85.31 -32.23
N ALA A 521 -117.28 -84.81 -33.41
CA ALA A 521 -118.31 -83.78 -33.62
C ALA A 521 -118.09 -82.49 -32.80
N LYS A 522 -116.87 -81.94 -32.84
CA LYS A 522 -116.50 -80.71 -32.11
C LYS A 522 -116.50 -79.48 -33.01
N THR A 523 -116.70 -78.31 -32.42
CA THR A 523 -116.89 -77.03 -33.13
C THR A 523 -115.80 -75.99 -32.84
N SER A 524 -114.78 -76.34 -32.05
CA SER A 524 -113.64 -75.47 -31.72
C SER A 524 -112.50 -76.29 -31.13
N GLY A 525 -111.32 -75.71 -30.93
CA GLY A 525 -110.17 -76.40 -30.35
C GLY A 525 -109.36 -77.20 -31.37
N LEU A 526 -108.51 -78.11 -30.88
CA LEU A 526 -107.71 -78.99 -31.73
C LEU A 526 -108.28 -80.40 -31.66
N LEU A 527 -108.72 -80.93 -32.79
CA LEU A 527 -109.05 -82.34 -32.94
C LEU A 527 -107.83 -83.08 -33.48
N ILE A 528 -107.27 -83.95 -32.66
CA ILE A 528 -106.16 -84.82 -33.01
C ILE A 528 -106.74 -86.19 -33.31
N TRP A 529 -106.44 -86.73 -34.48
CA TRP A 529 -106.77 -88.11 -34.80
C TRP A 529 -105.49 -88.90 -35.00
N LYS A 530 -105.27 -89.86 -34.11
CA LYS A 530 -104.34 -90.96 -34.37
C LYS A 530 -105.08 -91.99 -35.21
N VAL A 531 -104.74 -92.05 -36.48
CA VAL A 531 -105.38 -92.95 -37.41
C VAL A 531 -105.05 -94.39 -37.01
N PRO A 532 -106.05 -95.27 -36.81
CA PRO A 532 -105.79 -96.65 -36.39
C PRO A 532 -104.98 -97.42 -37.41
N HIS A 533 -104.35 -98.49 -36.95
CA HIS A 533 -103.74 -99.47 -37.83
C HIS A 533 -104.82 -100.21 -38.63
N PHE A 534 -104.67 -100.26 -39.95
CA PHE A 534 -105.52 -101.07 -40.82
C PHE A 534 -104.68 -102.12 -41.54
N THR A 535 -105.21 -103.33 -41.74
CA THR A 535 -104.52 -104.41 -42.50
C THR A 535 -104.72 -104.29 -44.02
N ALA A 536 -105.53 -103.33 -44.49
CA ALA A 536 -105.70 -102.97 -45.90
C ALA A 536 -106.17 -101.51 -46.03
N ALA A 537 -105.90 -100.87 -47.17
CA ALA A 537 -106.36 -99.50 -47.43
C ALA A 537 -107.89 -99.43 -47.46
N SER A 538 -108.49 -98.48 -46.72
CA SER A 538 -109.92 -98.21 -46.79
C SER A 538 -110.18 -97.14 -47.85
N THR A 539 -110.56 -97.55 -49.06
CA THR A 539 -110.97 -96.59 -50.10
C THR A 539 -112.46 -96.31 -49.97
N GLY A 540 -112.79 -95.09 -49.55
CA GLY A 540 -114.15 -94.54 -49.64
C GLY A 540 -115.08 -94.85 -48.47
N THR A 541 -114.56 -95.43 -47.39
CA THR A 541 -115.38 -95.71 -46.19
C THR A 541 -115.38 -94.52 -45.23
N TYR A 542 -114.28 -93.76 -45.13
CA TYR A 542 -114.18 -92.64 -44.18
C TYR A 542 -114.50 -91.30 -44.83
N THR A 543 -115.22 -90.47 -44.10
CA THR A 543 -115.52 -89.09 -44.47
C THR A 543 -115.35 -88.19 -43.25
N TYR A 544 -115.15 -86.90 -43.47
CA TYR A 544 -115.52 -85.91 -42.47
C TYR A 544 -116.82 -85.24 -42.92
N GLN A 545 -117.68 -84.94 -41.96
CA GLN A 545 -119.04 -84.47 -42.18
C GLN A 545 -119.40 -83.46 -41.10
N CYS A 546 -120.09 -82.39 -41.48
CA CYS A 546 -120.78 -81.55 -40.51
C CYS A 546 -122.06 -82.25 -40.07
N THR A 547 -122.21 -82.52 -38.78
CA THR A 547 -123.42 -83.21 -38.27
C THR A 547 -124.70 -82.37 -38.42
N SER A 548 -124.57 -81.06 -38.61
CA SER A 548 -125.70 -80.15 -38.80
C SER A 548 -126.08 -79.91 -40.27
N HIS A 549 -125.19 -80.20 -41.23
CA HIS A 549 -125.39 -79.85 -42.64
C HIS A 549 -124.81 -80.95 -43.53
N SER A 550 -125.66 -81.61 -44.33
CA SER A 550 -125.24 -82.70 -45.20
C SER A 550 -124.30 -82.24 -46.33
N GLY A 551 -124.36 -80.98 -46.76
CA GLY A 551 -123.51 -80.46 -47.83
C GLY A 551 -122.01 -80.41 -47.47
N MET A 552 -121.67 -80.24 -46.19
CA MET A 552 -120.30 -80.04 -45.73
C MET A 552 -119.62 -81.37 -45.43
N GLN A 553 -119.05 -81.96 -46.46
CA GLN A 553 -118.40 -83.25 -46.33
C GLN A 553 -117.26 -83.44 -47.33
N GLY A 554 -116.22 -84.16 -46.89
CA GLY A 554 -115.16 -84.61 -47.76
C GLY A 554 -114.78 -86.06 -47.46
N ALA A 555 -114.26 -86.72 -48.49
CA ALA A 555 -113.74 -88.07 -48.36
C ALA A 555 -112.41 -88.06 -47.60
N ILE A 556 -112.16 -89.12 -46.85
CA ILE A 556 -110.86 -89.43 -46.27
C ILE A 556 -110.44 -90.79 -46.81
N THR A 557 -109.31 -90.81 -47.52
CA THR A 557 -108.64 -92.06 -47.89
C THR A 557 -107.52 -92.32 -46.91
N ILE A 558 -107.62 -93.46 -46.22
CA ILE A 558 -106.56 -93.94 -45.34
C ILE A 558 -105.72 -94.95 -46.10
N LYS A 559 -104.43 -94.70 -46.18
CA LYS A 559 -103.42 -95.60 -46.74
C LYS A 559 -102.59 -96.19 -45.61
N THR A 560 -102.12 -97.41 -45.77
CA THR A 560 -101.12 -98.00 -44.86
C THR A 560 -99.75 -97.85 -45.48
N LEU A 561 -98.67 -97.78 -44.70
CA LEU A 561 -97.33 -97.74 -45.29
C LEU A 561 -97.06 -98.95 -46.22
N GLU A 562 -97.66 -100.10 -45.94
CA GLU A 562 -97.56 -101.31 -46.79
C GLU A 562 -98.30 -101.19 -48.13
N THR A 563 -99.23 -100.23 -48.27
CA THR A 563 -100.02 -99.97 -49.49
C THR A 563 -99.65 -98.65 -50.17
N ILE A 564 -98.61 -97.97 -49.70
CA ILE A 564 -98.00 -96.82 -50.39
C ILE A 564 -96.90 -97.35 -51.31
N THR A 565 -97.30 -97.70 -52.52
CA THR A 565 -96.43 -97.69 -53.71
C THR A 565 -97.08 -96.85 -54.78
#